data_AF-A0A9C9NDS4-F1
#
_entry.id   AF-A0A9C9NDS4-F1
#
_cell.length_a   1.000
_cell.length_b   1.000
_cell.length_c   1.000
_cell.angle_alpha   90.00
_cell.angle_beta   90.00
_cell.angle_gamma   90.00
#
_symmetry.space_group_name_H-M   'P 1'
#
loop_
_entity.id
_entity.type
_entity.pdbx_description
1 polymer ?
#
loop_
_entity_poly.entity_id
_entity_poly.type
_entity_poly.pdbx_seq_one_letter_code
_entity_poly.pdbx_strand_id
1 'polypeptide(L)'
;TKGSPGDVAYKTGTSYGYRDAWTVGYDGKHVVGVWLGRADGAPVAGLVGQDSAAPVMRDVFARLGPVTRLPGPPPGILASAGGGLPPPMRRVGRAAELTQAGLLPEIVFPPNAAKVEIGLGRGEGADLFLKVRNGRPPFTWYVDGRPVVRDALERQSNWRASEPGFVDIAVVDAAGAAARSQVFVE
;
A
#
# COMPACT_ATOMS: atom_id res chain seq x y z
N THR A 1 -4.70 7.28 -14.60
CA THR A 1 -4.65 5.81 -14.47
C THR A 1 -3.20 5.36 -14.66
N LYS A 2 -2.79 4.24 -14.07
CA LYS A 2 -1.47 3.64 -14.38
C LYS A 2 -1.51 3.17 -15.83
N GLY A 3 -0.81 3.89 -16.71
CA GLY A 3 -0.94 3.87 -18.16
C GLY A 3 -1.36 5.25 -18.66
N SER A 4 -0.40 6.04 -19.15
CA SER A 4 -0.69 7.29 -19.84
C SER A 4 -1.42 6.96 -21.15
N PRO A 5 -2.31 7.81 -21.67
CA PRO A 5 -2.86 7.61 -23.00
C PRO A 5 -1.74 7.46 -24.04
N GLY A 6 -1.62 6.27 -24.64
CA GLY A 6 -0.52 5.93 -25.57
C GLY A 6 0.45 4.84 -25.08
N ASP A 7 0.36 4.43 -23.81
CA ASP A 7 1.20 3.38 -23.23
C ASP A 7 0.45 2.04 -23.08
N VAL A 8 1.16 1.02 -22.58
CA VAL A 8 0.57 -0.25 -22.11
C VAL A 8 -0.45 0.01 -21.01
N ALA A 9 -1.68 -0.47 -21.18
CA ALA A 9 -2.66 -0.52 -20.10
C ALA A 9 -2.34 -1.70 -19.19
N TYR A 10 -2.27 -1.49 -17.87
CA TYR A 10 -1.97 -2.58 -16.95
C TYR A 10 -2.65 -2.45 -15.60
N LYS A 11 -2.79 -3.60 -14.94
CA LYS A 11 -3.26 -3.70 -13.56
C LYS A 11 -2.32 -4.59 -12.76
N THR A 12 -2.04 -4.17 -11.54
CA THR A 12 -1.27 -4.94 -10.56
C THR A 12 -2.20 -5.60 -9.54
N GLY A 13 -1.76 -6.72 -8.98
CA GLY A 13 -2.40 -7.40 -7.85
C GLY A 13 -1.36 -7.86 -6.85
N THR A 14 -1.71 -7.85 -5.57
CA THR A 14 -0.91 -8.41 -4.49
C THR A 14 -1.84 -9.24 -3.61
N SER A 15 -1.50 -10.49 -3.33
CA SER A 15 -2.32 -11.31 -2.43
C SER A 15 -2.09 -10.94 -0.96
N TYR A 16 -3.07 -11.24 -0.11
CA TYR A 16 -2.91 -11.09 1.33
C TYR A 16 -1.74 -11.97 1.83
N GLY A 17 -0.87 -11.39 2.66
CA GLY A 17 0.33 -12.06 3.15
C GLY A 17 1.46 -12.24 2.12
N TYR A 18 1.49 -11.45 1.03
CA TYR A 18 2.60 -11.38 0.06
C TYR A 18 3.04 -12.73 -0.52
N ARG A 19 2.07 -13.59 -0.81
CA ARG A 19 2.36 -14.87 -1.48
C ARG A 19 2.52 -14.68 -2.99
N ASP A 20 1.78 -13.71 -3.54
CA ASP A 20 1.65 -13.49 -4.97
C ASP A 20 1.76 -12.00 -5.31
N ALA A 21 2.62 -11.71 -6.28
CA ALA A 21 2.66 -10.45 -7.00
C ALA A 21 2.25 -10.70 -8.45
N TRP A 22 1.13 -10.11 -8.87
CA TRP A 22 0.59 -10.20 -10.21
C TRP A 22 0.71 -8.87 -10.95
N THR A 23 0.97 -8.93 -12.24
CA THR A 23 0.69 -7.84 -13.18
C THR A 23 0.17 -8.39 -14.48
N VAL A 24 -0.89 -7.80 -15.01
CA VAL A 24 -1.41 -8.10 -16.36
C VAL A 24 -1.42 -6.79 -17.15
N GLY A 25 -0.83 -6.82 -18.34
CA GLY A 25 -0.73 -5.67 -19.24
C GLY A 25 -1.20 -5.99 -20.67
N TYR A 26 -1.60 -4.95 -21.40
CA TYR A 26 -2.08 -4.99 -22.78
C TYR A 26 -1.56 -3.78 -23.57
N ASP A 27 -0.93 -4.03 -24.72
CA ASP A 27 -0.32 -3.00 -25.60
C ASP A 27 -1.14 -2.69 -26.86
N GLY A 28 -2.38 -3.20 -26.95
CA GLY A 28 -3.21 -3.10 -28.16
C GLY A 28 -3.11 -4.29 -29.12
N LYS A 29 -2.15 -5.20 -28.90
CA LYS A 29 -1.94 -6.41 -29.73
C LYS A 29 -1.64 -7.66 -28.91
N HIS A 30 -0.88 -7.53 -27.83
CA HIS A 30 -0.40 -8.59 -26.98
C HIS A 30 -0.90 -8.40 -25.54
N VAL A 31 -1.17 -9.51 -24.87
CA VAL A 31 -1.42 -9.56 -23.42
C VAL A 31 -0.23 -10.22 -22.75
N VAL A 32 0.30 -9.57 -21.72
CA VAL A 32 1.39 -10.11 -20.89
C VAL A 32 0.91 -10.25 -19.46
N GLY A 33 0.90 -11.48 -18.95
CA GLY A 33 0.65 -11.80 -17.55
C GLY A 33 1.95 -12.21 -16.87
N VAL A 34 2.26 -11.56 -15.74
CA VAL A 34 3.40 -11.89 -14.89
C VAL A 34 2.90 -12.24 -13.51
N TRP A 35 3.34 -13.39 -13.02
CA TRP A 35 3.23 -13.79 -11.63
C TRP A 35 4.63 -13.98 -11.05
N LEU A 36 4.80 -13.49 -9.83
CA LEU A 36 5.93 -13.80 -8.98
C LEU A 36 5.39 -14.31 -7.65
N GLY A 37 6.01 -15.37 -7.14
CA GLY A 37 5.65 -16.01 -5.89
C GLY A 37 6.49 -17.26 -5.69
N ARG A 38 6.35 -17.88 -4.51
CA ARG A 38 6.95 -19.19 -4.26
C ARG A 38 5.98 -20.28 -4.71
N ALA A 39 6.52 -21.32 -5.32
CA ALA A 39 5.72 -22.47 -5.77
C ALA A 39 5.03 -23.21 -4.61
N ASP A 40 5.56 -23.12 -3.40
CA ASP A 40 4.96 -23.69 -2.18
C ASP A 40 3.92 -22.77 -1.52
N GLY A 41 3.67 -21.59 -2.09
CA GLY A 41 2.74 -20.61 -1.55
C GLY A 41 3.20 -19.93 -0.26
N ALA A 42 4.45 -20.08 0.17
CA ALA A 42 4.90 -19.37 1.36
C ALA A 42 5.02 -17.85 1.10
N PRO A 43 4.77 -17.00 2.12
CA PRO A 43 4.96 -15.55 2.03
C PRO A 43 6.37 -15.15 1.60
N VAL A 44 6.47 -14.09 0.81
CA VAL A 44 7.74 -13.41 0.49
C VAL A 44 7.62 -11.95 0.92
N ALA A 45 8.36 -11.56 1.96
CA ALA A 45 8.31 -10.19 2.48
C ALA A 45 8.59 -9.16 1.37
N GLY A 46 7.72 -8.16 1.25
CA GLY A 46 7.85 -7.09 0.25
C GLY A 46 7.46 -7.48 -1.18
N LEU A 47 6.90 -8.66 -1.41
CA LEU A 47 6.47 -9.10 -2.75
C LEU A 47 5.17 -8.41 -3.18
N VAL A 48 5.30 -7.21 -3.77
CA VAL A 48 4.18 -6.36 -4.19
C VAL A 48 4.12 -6.29 -5.72
N GLY A 49 2.92 -6.47 -6.30
CA GLY A 49 2.73 -6.46 -7.75
C GLY A 49 3.30 -5.23 -8.46
N GLN A 50 3.21 -4.05 -7.85
CA GLN A 50 3.72 -2.79 -8.41
C GLN A 50 5.24 -2.74 -8.53
N ASP A 51 5.95 -3.27 -7.54
CA ASP A 51 7.39 -3.11 -7.41
C ASP A 51 8.14 -4.37 -7.88
N SER A 52 7.44 -5.50 -8.00
CA SER A 52 8.04 -6.79 -8.40
C SER A 52 7.56 -7.24 -9.79
N ALA A 53 6.27 -7.50 -9.97
CA ALA A 53 5.76 -8.09 -11.22
C ALA A 53 5.65 -7.07 -12.37
N ALA A 54 5.34 -5.82 -12.07
CA ALA A 54 5.15 -4.79 -13.09
C ALA A 54 6.44 -4.40 -13.85
N PRO A 55 7.63 -4.29 -13.22
CA PRO A 55 8.89 -4.12 -13.94
C PRO A 55 9.17 -5.25 -14.95
N VAL A 56 8.96 -6.52 -14.58
CA VAL A 56 9.17 -7.66 -15.49
C VAL A 56 8.23 -7.58 -16.69
N MET A 57 6.96 -7.24 -16.47
CA MET A 57 5.99 -7.03 -17.55
C MET A 57 6.45 -5.91 -18.50
N ARG A 58 6.97 -4.80 -17.95
CA ARG A 58 7.51 -3.70 -18.76
C ARG A 58 8.69 -4.15 -19.62
N ASP A 59 9.60 -4.94 -19.06
CA ASP A 59 10.74 -5.50 -19.80
C ASP A 59 10.30 -6.42 -20.94
N VAL A 60 9.23 -7.20 -20.74
CA VAL A 60 8.65 -8.04 -21.80
C VAL A 60 8.10 -7.18 -22.93
N PHE A 61 7.27 -6.16 -22.63
CA PHE A 61 6.76 -5.27 -23.69
C PHE A 61 7.87 -4.51 -24.41
N ALA A 62 8.92 -4.06 -23.70
CA ALA A 62 10.07 -3.43 -24.31
C ALA A 62 10.76 -4.33 -25.35
N ARG A 63 10.72 -5.65 -25.17
CA ARG A 63 11.24 -6.65 -26.13
C ARG A 63 10.27 -7.00 -27.24
N LEU A 64 8.97 -6.85 -27.03
CA LEU A 64 7.93 -7.07 -28.04
C LEU A 64 7.87 -5.93 -29.09
N GLY A 65 8.47 -4.77 -28.77
CA GLY A 65 8.63 -3.66 -29.70
C GLY A 65 7.62 -2.52 -29.46
N PRO A 66 7.29 -1.73 -30.51
CA PRO A 66 6.43 -0.56 -30.36
C PRO A 66 5.03 -0.91 -29.86
N VAL A 67 4.55 -0.13 -28.90
CA VAL A 67 3.19 -0.24 -28.36
C VAL A 67 2.20 0.32 -29.38
N THR A 68 1.08 -0.38 -29.58
CA THR A 68 -0.02 0.15 -30.38
C THR A 68 -0.82 1.12 -29.52
N ARG A 69 -1.06 2.34 -30.03
CA ARG A 69 -1.85 3.32 -29.30
C ARG A 69 -3.22 2.74 -28.99
N LEU A 70 -3.53 2.62 -27.71
CA LEU A 70 -4.84 2.19 -27.25
C LEU A 70 -5.92 3.19 -27.67
N PRO A 71 -7.13 2.72 -28.01
CA PRO A 71 -8.24 3.62 -28.31
C PRO A 71 -8.52 4.54 -27.12
N GLY A 72 -8.95 5.76 -27.42
CA GLY A 72 -9.40 6.70 -26.41
C GLY A 72 -10.60 6.17 -25.62
N PRO A 73 -10.96 6.84 -24.50
CA PRO A 73 -12.15 6.46 -23.76
C PRO A 73 -13.41 6.54 -24.65
N PRO A 74 -14.44 5.72 -24.38
CA PRO A 74 -15.72 5.82 -25.09
C PRO A 74 -16.32 7.24 -25.03
N PRO A 75 -17.16 7.62 -26.01
CA PRO A 75 -17.88 8.89 -25.98
C PRO A 75 -18.67 9.07 -24.68
N GLY A 76 -18.69 10.29 -24.13
CA GLY A 76 -19.41 10.62 -22.89
C GLY A 76 -18.62 10.42 -21.60
N ILE A 77 -17.40 9.89 -21.65
CA ILE A 77 -16.51 9.82 -20.48
C ILE A 77 -15.89 11.19 -20.22
N LEU A 78 -16.19 11.78 -19.06
CA LEU A 78 -15.56 13.01 -18.58
C LEU A 78 -14.15 12.72 -18.07
N ALA A 79 -13.13 13.00 -18.89
CA ALA A 79 -11.74 13.01 -18.45
C ALA A 79 -11.39 14.40 -17.89
N SER A 80 -11.75 14.67 -16.63
CA SER A 80 -11.36 15.90 -15.94
C SER A 80 -10.08 15.68 -15.14
N ALA A 81 -9.08 16.54 -15.34
CA ALA A 81 -7.86 16.60 -14.54
C ALA A 81 -7.73 17.99 -13.90
N GLY A 82 -7.17 18.05 -12.69
CA GLY A 82 -6.87 19.33 -12.04
C GLY A 82 -8.11 20.14 -11.66
N GLY A 83 -8.15 21.43 -12.05
CA GLY A 83 -9.12 22.43 -11.59
C GLY A 83 -10.58 22.15 -11.95
N GLY A 84 -10.84 21.29 -12.95
CA GLY A 84 -12.19 20.86 -13.31
C GLY A 84 -12.77 19.75 -12.42
N LEU A 85 -12.02 19.24 -11.44
CA LEU A 85 -12.49 18.23 -10.50
C LEU A 85 -13.24 18.89 -9.32
N PRO A 86 -14.24 18.22 -8.72
CA PRO A 86 -14.82 18.64 -7.44
C PRO A 86 -13.71 18.86 -6.40
N PRO A 87 -13.82 19.85 -5.50
CA PRO A 87 -12.81 20.15 -4.48
C PRO A 87 -12.21 18.95 -3.73
N PRO A 88 -12.98 17.92 -3.31
CA PRO A 88 -12.39 16.74 -2.65
C PRO A 88 -11.47 15.90 -3.57
N MET A 89 -11.70 15.93 -4.88
CA MET A 89 -10.94 15.14 -5.87
C MET A 89 -9.70 15.88 -6.41
N ARG A 90 -9.55 17.17 -6.12
CA ARG A 90 -8.36 17.96 -6.50
C ARG A 90 -7.09 17.62 -5.71
N ARG A 91 -7.20 16.80 -4.65
CA ARG A 91 -6.12 16.55 -3.68
C ARG A 91 -5.27 15.32 -3.96
N VAL A 92 -5.60 14.51 -4.98
CA VAL A 92 -4.84 13.29 -5.32
C VAL A 92 -3.43 13.67 -5.79
N GLY A 93 -2.40 13.27 -5.03
CA GLY A 93 -0.98 13.55 -5.31
C GLY A 93 -0.27 14.46 -4.30
N ARG A 94 -1.01 15.27 -3.51
CA ARG A 94 -0.42 16.18 -2.50
C ARG A 94 0.12 15.47 -1.25
N ALA A 95 -0.21 14.19 -1.07
CA ALA A 95 0.19 13.42 0.10
C ALA A 95 1.72 13.28 0.20
N ALA A 96 2.42 13.01 -0.90
CA ALA A 96 3.87 12.84 -0.89
C ALA A 96 4.61 14.12 -0.46
N GLU A 97 4.21 15.28 -0.99
CA GLU A 97 4.77 16.59 -0.60
C GLU A 97 4.51 16.92 0.88
N LEU A 98 3.31 16.60 1.38
CA LEU A 98 2.95 16.85 2.79
C LEU A 98 3.65 15.87 3.75
N THR A 99 3.90 14.62 3.33
CA THR A 99 4.76 13.69 4.09
C THR A 99 6.17 14.24 4.17
N GLN A 100 6.72 14.71 3.05
CA GLN A 100 8.09 15.24 2.99
C GLN A 100 8.26 16.55 3.79
N ALA A 101 7.20 17.34 3.92
CA ALA A 101 7.11 18.51 4.80
C ALA A 101 6.87 18.16 6.29
N GLY A 102 6.76 16.88 6.66
CA GLY A 102 6.55 16.44 8.04
C GLY A 102 5.16 16.78 8.62
N LEU A 103 4.17 17.01 7.77
CA LEU A 103 2.82 17.44 8.21
C LEU A 103 1.85 16.27 8.42
N LEU A 104 2.13 15.12 7.81
CA LEU A 104 1.29 13.91 7.94
C LEU A 104 1.82 13.00 9.04
N PRO A 105 0.95 12.22 9.71
CA PRO A 105 1.40 11.22 10.66
C PRO A 105 2.35 10.22 9.98
N GLU A 106 3.31 9.72 10.74
CA GLU A 106 4.32 8.77 10.30
C GLU A 106 4.49 7.71 11.39
N ILE A 107 4.33 6.44 11.05
CA ILE A 107 4.57 5.35 12.01
C ILE A 107 6.09 5.14 12.11
N VAL A 108 6.69 5.60 13.20
CA VAL A 108 8.12 5.43 13.47
C VAL A 108 8.44 4.11 14.14
N PHE A 109 7.45 3.50 14.80
CA PHE A 109 7.54 2.12 15.27
C PHE A 109 6.16 1.45 15.31
N PRO A 110 6.05 0.19 14.86
CA PRO A 110 7.09 -0.55 14.18
C PRO A 110 7.24 -0.07 12.72
N PRO A 111 8.46 0.10 12.18
CA PRO A 111 8.64 0.61 10.83
C PRO A 111 8.17 -0.40 9.80
N ASN A 112 7.86 0.08 8.58
CA ASN A 112 7.32 -0.79 7.55
C ASN A 112 8.29 -1.92 7.19
N ALA A 113 7.74 -3.12 6.99
CA ALA A 113 8.44 -4.39 6.78
C ALA A 113 9.34 -4.86 7.95
N ALA A 114 9.19 -4.29 9.15
CA ALA A 114 9.91 -4.77 10.32
C ALA A 114 9.49 -6.20 10.72
N LYS A 115 10.46 -6.96 11.22
CA LYS A 115 10.24 -8.19 11.98
C LYS A 115 10.42 -7.86 13.45
N VAL A 116 9.39 -8.04 14.26
CA VAL A 116 9.39 -7.64 15.68
C VAL A 116 9.19 -8.88 16.55
N GLU A 117 10.23 -9.21 17.29
CA GLU A 117 10.16 -10.24 18.32
C GLU A 117 9.58 -9.60 19.60
N ILE A 118 8.38 -10.02 19.98
CA ILE A 118 7.66 -9.56 21.17
C ILE A 118 7.51 -10.67 22.22
N GLY A 119 8.02 -11.88 21.94
CA GLY A 119 8.04 -12.98 22.89
C GLY A 119 6.68 -13.63 23.06
N LEU A 120 6.04 -14.02 21.97
CA LEU A 120 4.76 -14.73 22.01
C LEU A 120 4.95 -16.13 22.62
N GLY A 121 4.53 -16.29 23.88
CA GLY A 121 4.54 -17.56 24.60
C GLY A 121 3.31 -18.43 24.28
N ARG A 122 3.30 -19.70 24.72
CA ARG A 122 2.12 -20.57 24.62
C ARG A 122 0.93 -19.98 25.39
N GLY A 123 0.09 -19.20 24.71
CA GLY A 123 -1.19 -18.69 25.21
C GLY A 123 -1.16 -17.31 25.85
N GLU A 124 0.00 -16.65 25.95
CA GLU A 124 0.10 -15.28 26.45
C GLU A 124 0.43 -14.33 25.30
N GLY A 125 -0.54 -13.48 24.93
CA GLY A 125 -0.30 -12.41 23.97
C GLY A 125 0.74 -11.42 24.51
N ALA A 126 1.48 -10.77 23.62
CA ALA A 126 2.57 -9.87 23.96
C ALA A 126 2.31 -8.43 23.47
N ASP A 127 2.86 -7.45 24.18
CA ASP A 127 2.67 -6.04 23.88
C ASP A 127 3.61 -5.58 22.76
N LEU A 128 3.01 -5.03 21.70
CA LEU A 128 3.70 -4.31 20.64
C LEU A 128 3.48 -2.80 20.83
N PHE A 129 4.57 -2.05 20.96
CA PHE A 129 4.51 -0.59 20.97
C PHE A 129 4.14 -0.05 19.58
N LEU A 130 3.31 0.97 19.57
CA LEU A 130 2.90 1.75 18.42
C LEU A 130 3.35 3.19 18.65
N LYS A 131 4.18 3.75 17.77
CA LYS A 131 4.69 5.11 17.88
C LYS A 131 4.46 5.86 16.58
N VAL A 132 3.84 7.02 16.70
CA VAL A 132 3.59 7.96 15.60
C VAL A 132 4.41 9.23 15.80
N ARG A 133 5.04 9.70 14.74
CA ARG A 133 5.62 11.04 14.64
C ARG A 133 4.71 11.91 13.78
N ASN A 134 4.71 13.22 14.01
CA ASN A 134 3.89 14.19 13.29
C ASN A 134 2.37 13.92 13.44
N GLY A 135 1.56 14.57 12.60
CA GLY A 135 0.10 14.50 12.67
C GLY A 135 -0.53 15.25 13.85
N ARG A 136 -1.86 15.36 13.84
CA ARG A 136 -2.65 16.07 14.87
C ARG A 136 -3.43 15.10 15.76
N PRO A 137 -3.20 15.06 17.08
CA PRO A 137 -4.03 14.27 17.98
C PRO A 137 -5.48 14.80 18.03
N PRO A 138 -6.46 13.96 18.45
CA PRO A 138 -6.31 12.56 18.81
C PRO A 138 -5.97 11.63 17.63
N PHE A 139 -5.29 10.53 17.95
CA PHE A 139 -4.96 9.46 17.02
C PHE A 139 -5.89 8.26 17.24
N THR A 140 -6.26 7.60 16.14
CA THR A 140 -6.92 6.30 16.15
C THR A 140 -6.00 5.28 15.48
N TRP A 141 -5.63 4.24 16.22
CA TRP A 141 -4.83 3.13 15.71
C TRP A 141 -5.71 1.97 15.27
N TYR A 142 -5.36 1.39 14.15
CA TYR A 142 -6.00 0.22 13.57
C TYR A 142 -4.98 -0.89 13.38
N VAL A 143 -5.42 -2.12 13.65
CA VAL A 143 -4.70 -3.34 13.35
C VAL A 143 -5.62 -4.25 12.54
N ASP A 144 -5.17 -4.65 11.35
CA ASP A 144 -5.95 -5.43 10.38
C ASP A 144 -7.34 -4.81 10.10
N GLY A 145 -7.36 -3.48 10.02
CA GLY A 145 -8.57 -2.68 9.79
C GLY A 145 -9.49 -2.53 11.00
N ARG A 146 -9.18 -3.16 12.15
CA ARG A 146 -9.96 -3.02 13.39
C ARG A 146 -9.35 -1.94 14.29
N PRO A 147 -10.14 -0.99 14.82
CA PRO A 147 -9.63 0.03 15.72
C PRO A 147 -9.23 -0.60 17.07
N VAL A 148 -7.96 -0.44 17.45
CA VAL A 148 -7.38 -1.01 18.68
C VAL A 148 -7.14 0.03 19.77
N VAL A 149 -6.91 1.29 19.36
CA VAL A 149 -6.79 2.45 20.27
C VAL A 149 -7.56 3.61 19.64
N ARG A 150 -8.36 4.30 20.44
CA ARG A 150 -9.17 5.46 20.03
C ARG A 150 -8.83 6.66 20.90
N ASP A 151 -9.01 7.84 20.35
CA ASP A 151 -8.87 9.11 21.07
C ASP A 151 -7.50 9.31 21.76
N ALA A 152 -6.44 8.70 21.22
CA ALA A 152 -5.10 8.78 21.80
C ALA A 152 -4.51 10.18 21.61
N LEU A 153 -4.34 10.93 22.69
CA LEU A 153 -3.65 12.21 22.66
C LEU A 153 -2.12 12.04 22.64
N GLU A 154 -1.64 10.93 23.20
CA GLU A 154 -0.24 10.56 23.18
C GLU A 154 0.19 10.02 21.81
N ARG A 155 1.46 10.22 21.49
CA ARG A 155 2.10 9.73 20.26
C ARG A 155 2.61 8.31 20.35
N GLN A 156 2.34 7.65 21.47
CA GLN A 156 2.68 6.27 21.73
C GLN A 156 1.48 5.55 22.31
N SER A 157 1.36 4.28 21.98
CA SER A 157 0.32 3.38 22.49
C SER A 157 0.86 1.96 22.45
N ASN A 158 0.16 1.02 23.06
CA ASN A 158 0.46 -0.40 22.99
C ASN A 158 -0.73 -1.16 22.40
N TRP A 159 -0.44 -2.19 21.61
CA TRP A 159 -1.41 -3.16 21.15
C TRP A 159 -0.90 -4.56 21.49
N ARG A 160 -1.78 -5.41 21.99
CA ARG A 160 -1.44 -6.78 22.38
C ARG A 160 -1.69 -7.74 21.23
N ALA A 161 -0.63 -8.31 20.68
CA ALA A 161 -0.71 -9.35 19.67
C ALA A 161 -0.98 -10.71 20.35
N SER A 162 -1.91 -11.49 19.81
CA SER A 162 -2.25 -12.81 20.34
C SER A 162 -1.56 -13.96 19.63
N GLU A 163 -1.14 -13.75 18.38
CA GLU A 163 -0.56 -14.78 17.51
C GLU A 163 0.57 -14.21 16.64
N PRO A 164 1.59 -15.02 16.30
CA PRO A 164 2.61 -14.62 15.34
C PRO A 164 2.03 -14.44 13.94
N GLY A 165 2.54 -13.48 13.18
CA GLY A 165 2.12 -13.29 11.80
C GLY A 165 2.33 -11.89 11.24
N PHE A 166 1.88 -11.72 9.99
CA PHE A 166 1.86 -10.40 9.35
C PHE A 166 0.67 -9.60 9.85
N VAL A 167 0.93 -8.34 10.21
CA VAL A 167 -0.05 -7.43 10.78
C VAL A 167 -0.01 -6.09 10.05
N ASP A 168 -1.17 -5.61 9.61
CA ASP A 168 -1.34 -4.30 9.01
C ASP A 168 -1.71 -3.24 10.07
N ILE A 169 -0.77 -2.33 10.35
CA ILE A 169 -0.94 -1.27 11.34
C ILE A 169 -1.21 0.04 10.61
N ALA A 170 -2.28 0.74 10.98
CA ALA A 170 -2.56 2.09 10.50
C ALA A 170 -2.83 3.05 11.65
N VAL A 171 -2.50 4.33 11.45
CA VAL A 171 -2.86 5.41 12.35
C VAL A 171 -3.57 6.48 11.55
N VAL A 172 -4.67 7.00 12.11
CA VAL A 172 -5.43 8.14 11.56
C VAL A 172 -5.40 9.26 12.58
N ASP A 173 -5.10 10.48 12.13
CA ASP A 173 -5.07 11.68 12.97
C ASP A 173 -6.43 12.42 12.94
N ALA A 174 -6.58 13.46 13.78
CA ALA A 174 -7.83 14.21 13.89
C ALA A 174 -8.23 14.99 12.63
N ALA A 175 -7.28 15.22 11.71
CA ALA A 175 -7.55 15.84 10.42
C ALA A 175 -7.91 14.81 9.33
N GLY A 176 -7.94 13.52 9.68
CA GLY A 176 -8.19 12.42 8.76
C GLY A 176 -6.98 12.02 7.92
N ALA A 177 -5.78 12.53 8.24
CA ALA A 177 -4.56 12.07 7.62
C ALA A 177 -4.14 10.72 8.20
N ALA A 178 -3.53 9.86 7.38
CA ALA A 178 -3.23 8.50 7.78
C ALA A 178 -1.84 8.04 7.36
N ALA A 179 -1.25 7.16 8.16
CA ALA A 179 -0.07 6.37 7.81
C ALA A 179 -0.33 4.88 8.04
N ARG A 180 0.38 4.04 7.28
CA ARG A 180 0.31 2.58 7.40
C ARG A 180 1.72 2.01 7.42
N SER A 181 1.90 0.98 8.24
CA SER A 181 3.08 0.15 8.34
C SER A 181 2.60 -1.30 8.39
N GLN A 182 3.35 -2.21 7.80
CA GLN A 182 3.06 -3.61 7.94
C GLN A 182 4.29 -4.38 8.40
N VAL A 183 4.09 -5.26 9.37
CA VAL A 183 5.18 -5.89 10.10
C VAL A 183 4.89 -7.37 10.31
N PHE A 184 5.94 -8.14 10.53
CA PHE A 184 5.84 -9.52 11.00
C PHE A 184 6.12 -9.56 12.50
N VAL A 185 5.23 -10.17 13.25
CA VAL A 185 5.31 -10.27 14.71
C VAL A 185 5.59 -11.72 15.10
N GLU A 186 6.54 -11.95 16.00
CA GLU A 186 6.89 -13.29 16.54
C GLU A 186 7.22 -13.29 18.03
#